data_AF-A0A6G5R144-F1
#
_entry.id   AF-A0A6G5R144-F1
#
_cell.length_a   1.000
_cell.length_b   1.000
_cell.length_c   1.000
_cell.angle_alpha   90.00
_cell.angle_beta   90.00
_cell.angle_gamma   90.00
#
_symmetry.space_group_name_H-M   'P 1'
#
loop_
_entity.id
_entity.type
_entity.pdbx_description
1 polymer ?
#
loop_
_entity_poly.entity_id
_entity_poly.type
_entity_poly.pdbx_seq_one_letter_code
_entity_poly.pdbx_strand_id
1 'polypeptide(L)'
;MRQIGFLKDEELDSKSLNNSSSSTIIPCDFTHAVIIGETGCGKTTAMIYPNLLDRIKRGHGVFIIDYKGCEHLRVKALAKQAGRLKDVVCVGSSIGTPINFIIDMKTKDFKQSLTASMKERDNSFWSEFGSNIATNRFEVLRAISLYHKIIEYKDRYLDFNFYIKIKSLVRAYHANFATIVDLSQDIEKMRVFMDKLKEVIYAKATR
;
A
#
# COMPACT_ATOMS: atom_id res chain seq x y z
N MET A 1 25.54 35.45 5.34
CA MET A 1 26.33 34.33 4.80
C MET A 1 26.33 33.25 5.88
N ARG A 2 25.68 32.10 5.66
CA ARG A 2 25.57 31.00 6.67
C ARG A 2 26.76 30.06 6.49
N GLN A 3 27.59 29.93 7.53
CA GLN A 3 28.71 29.00 7.54
C GLN A 3 28.22 27.62 8.03
N ILE A 4 28.40 26.60 7.20
CA ILE A 4 28.32 25.19 7.59
C ILE A 4 29.75 24.74 7.87
N GLY A 5 30.03 24.31 9.10
CA GLY A 5 31.34 23.81 9.51
C GLY A 5 31.21 23.02 10.81
N PHE A 6 31.87 21.87 10.87
CA PHE A 6 31.95 21.00 12.05
C PHE A 6 32.63 21.75 13.20
N LEU A 7 31.98 21.77 14.37
CA LEU A 7 32.56 22.32 15.59
C LEU A 7 33.81 21.50 15.96
N LYS A 8 34.92 22.21 16.21
CA LYS A 8 36.13 21.64 16.80
C LYS A 8 35.85 21.28 18.26
N ASP A 9 36.27 20.07 18.64
CA ASP A 9 36.28 19.58 20.02
C ASP A 9 37.26 20.36 20.88
N GLU A 10 36.79 21.26 21.74
CA GLU A 10 37.48 21.60 22.99
C GLU A 10 36.43 21.82 24.10
N GLU A 11 36.59 21.07 25.19
CA GLU A 11 35.86 21.09 26.47
C GLU A 11 34.40 20.58 26.49
N LEU A 12 34.24 19.25 26.35
CA LEU A 12 33.14 18.53 27.02
C LEU A 12 33.71 17.71 28.16
N ASP A 13 33.41 18.20 29.37
CA ASP A 13 33.61 17.62 30.69
C ASP A 13 33.87 16.11 30.71
N SER A 14 35.06 15.77 31.21
CA SER A 14 35.42 14.48 31.79
C SER A 14 34.67 14.23 33.11
N LYS A 15 33.34 14.27 33.08
CA LYS A 15 32.48 13.77 34.15
C LYS A 15 31.77 12.50 33.70
N SER A 16 32.37 11.38 34.09
CA SER A 16 31.65 10.15 34.43
C SER A 16 30.88 9.47 33.28
N LEU A 17 31.62 8.95 32.30
CA LEU A 17 31.27 7.72 31.59
C LEU A 17 31.32 6.55 32.60
N ASN A 18 30.30 6.42 33.43
CA ASN A 18 30.02 5.21 34.20
C ASN A 18 28.50 5.11 34.36
N ASN A 19 27.95 4.02 33.82
CA ASN A 19 26.53 3.63 33.73
C ASN A 19 25.70 4.25 32.60
N SER A 20 25.84 3.69 31.40
CA SER A 20 24.70 3.02 30.75
C SER A 20 25.23 2.22 29.57
N SER A 21 24.83 0.96 29.44
CA SER A 21 24.92 0.22 28.18
C SER A 21 24.52 1.15 27.02
N SER A 22 25.44 1.48 26.12
CA SER A 22 25.17 2.34 24.96
C SER A 22 24.11 1.64 24.11
N SER A 23 22.85 1.92 24.40
CA SER A 23 21.75 1.22 23.79
C SER A 23 21.78 1.59 22.31
N THR A 24 21.94 0.60 21.44
CA THR A 24 21.84 0.78 19.98
C THR A 24 20.41 1.12 19.53
N ILE A 25 19.49 1.33 20.49
CA ILE A 25 18.12 1.71 20.27
C ILE A 25 18.04 3.23 20.09
N ILE A 26 17.59 3.63 18.92
CA ILE A 26 17.27 5.00 18.55
C ILE A 26 16.05 5.44 19.38
N PRO A 27 16.06 6.62 20.00
CA PRO A 27 14.92 7.16 20.73
C PRO A 27 13.62 7.17 19.92
N CYS A 28 12.48 6.99 20.61
CA CYS A 28 11.14 7.12 20.03
C CYS A 28 10.64 8.58 20.10
N ASP A 29 11.40 9.53 19.58
CA ASP A 29 11.04 10.97 19.59
C ASP A 29 10.48 11.46 18.25
N PHE A 30 10.22 10.54 17.31
CA PHE A 30 9.74 10.80 15.96
C PHE A 30 10.66 11.69 15.11
N THR A 31 11.94 11.79 15.49
CA THR A 31 12.98 12.37 14.63
C THR A 31 13.47 11.34 13.60
N HIS A 32 13.98 11.83 12.47
CA HIS A 32 14.58 10.96 11.46
C HIS A 32 16.00 10.56 11.86
N ALA A 33 16.33 9.28 11.66
CA ALA A 33 17.66 8.76 11.88
C ALA A 33 18.26 8.26 10.56
N VAL A 34 19.57 8.44 10.40
CA VAL A 34 20.35 7.96 9.25
C VAL A 34 21.51 7.11 9.76
N ILE A 35 21.64 5.88 9.25
CA ILE A 35 22.71 4.94 9.60
C ILE A 35 23.63 4.79 8.38
N ILE A 36 24.88 5.23 8.50
CA ILE A 36 25.87 5.24 7.41
C ILE A 36 27.02 4.28 7.73
N GLY A 37 27.52 3.60 6.71
CA GLY A 37 28.69 2.72 6.82
C GLY A 37 28.80 1.77 5.64
N GLU A 38 29.95 1.12 5.49
CA GLU A 38 30.25 0.20 4.39
C GLU A 38 29.46 -1.12 4.49
N THR A 39 29.36 -1.86 3.39
CA THR A 39 28.74 -3.20 3.42
C THR A 39 29.57 -4.13 4.32
N GLY A 40 28.91 -4.90 5.18
CA GLY A 40 29.59 -5.80 6.12
C GLY A 40 29.90 -5.20 7.49
N CYS A 41 29.77 -3.88 7.70
CA CYS A 41 30.03 -3.26 9.01
C CYS A 41 28.93 -3.47 10.06
N GLY A 42 27.94 -4.34 9.77
CA GLY A 42 26.91 -4.71 10.74
C GLY A 42 25.70 -3.76 10.83
N LYS A 43 25.52 -2.78 9.94
CA LYS A 43 24.34 -1.86 9.96
C LYS A 43 23.01 -2.58 10.20
N THR A 44 22.75 -3.64 9.43
CA THR A 44 21.48 -4.36 9.52
C THR A 44 21.33 -5.11 10.85
N THR A 45 22.37 -5.85 11.25
CA THR A 45 22.35 -6.71 12.43
C THR A 45 22.44 -5.92 13.74
N ALA A 46 23.27 -4.89 13.81
CA ALA A 46 23.56 -4.14 15.02
C ALA A 46 22.63 -2.94 15.25
N MET A 47 22.07 -2.36 14.17
CA MET A 47 21.22 -1.17 14.26
C MET A 47 19.80 -1.42 13.76
N ILE A 48 19.61 -1.94 12.54
CA ILE A 48 18.27 -2.06 11.96
C ILE A 48 17.41 -3.09 12.72
N TYR A 49 17.87 -4.33 12.92
CA TYR A 49 17.04 -5.36 13.59
C TYR A 49 16.71 -5.04 15.05
N PRO A 50 17.65 -4.56 15.90
CA PRO A 50 17.31 -4.21 17.27
C PRO A 50 16.26 -3.11 17.35
N ASN A 51 16.41 -2.06 16.54
CA ASN A 51 15.42 -0.98 16.46
C ASN A 51 14.08 -1.47 15.91
N LEU A 52 14.09 -2.29 14.86
CA LEU A 52 12.88 -2.86 14.29
C LEU A 52 12.12 -3.72 15.32
N LEU A 53 12.82 -4.58 16.06
CA LEU A 53 12.23 -5.39 17.12
C LEU A 53 11.63 -4.52 18.24
N ASP A 54 12.35 -3.48 18.67
CA ASP A 54 11.86 -2.52 19.65
C ASP A 54 10.57 -1.84 19.16
N ARG A 55 10.53 -1.35 17.91
CA ARG A 55 9.33 -0.72 17.34
C ARG A 55 8.14 -1.68 17.25
N ILE A 56 8.37 -2.92 16.82
CA ILE A 56 7.30 -3.94 16.74
C ILE A 56 6.74 -4.24 18.15
N LYS A 57 7.62 -4.43 19.14
CA LYS A 57 7.24 -4.70 20.54
C LYS A 57 6.45 -3.55 21.16
N ARG A 58 6.76 -2.30 20.81
CA ARG A 58 6.03 -1.10 21.24
C ARG A 58 4.69 -0.88 20.54
N GLY A 59 4.29 -1.77 19.62
CA GLY A 59 3.01 -1.64 18.92
C GLY A 59 3.05 -0.73 17.69
N HIS A 60 4.21 -0.18 17.30
CA HIS A 60 4.28 0.70 16.14
C HIS A 60 4.07 -0.06 14.82
N GLY A 61 3.44 0.62 13.85
CA GLY A 61 3.44 0.19 12.45
C GLY A 61 4.76 0.57 11.80
N VAL A 62 5.37 -0.36 11.07
CA VAL A 62 6.66 -0.12 10.40
C VAL A 62 6.53 -0.47 8.92
N PHE A 63 6.86 0.50 8.07
CA PHE A 63 6.96 0.31 6.62
C PHE A 63 8.41 0.04 6.25
N ILE A 64 8.68 -1.10 5.60
CA ILE A 64 10.04 -1.56 5.27
C ILE A 64 10.17 -1.69 3.76
N ILE A 65 11.19 -1.03 3.21
CA ILE A 65 11.62 -1.21 1.81
C ILE A 65 12.86 -2.10 1.83
N ASP A 66 12.68 -3.38 1.49
CA ASP A 66 13.76 -4.35 1.37
C ASP A 66 14.31 -4.35 -0.06
N TYR A 67 15.25 -3.44 -0.33
CA TYR A 67 15.85 -3.31 -1.66
C TYR A 67 16.59 -4.57 -2.13
N LYS A 68 17.17 -5.35 -1.21
CA LYS A 68 17.94 -6.58 -1.55
C LYS A 68 17.08 -7.83 -1.63
N GLY A 69 15.84 -7.78 -1.13
CA GLY A 69 14.87 -8.88 -1.15
C GLY A 69 15.15 -10.03 -0.16
N CYS A 70 16.17 -9.90 0.68
CA CYS A 70 16.62 -10.98 1.58
C CYS A 70 16.19 -10.80 3.05
N GLU A 71 15.54 -9.69 3.39
CA GLU A 71 15.22 -9.33 4.76
C GLU A 71 13.84 -9.81 5.21
N HIS A 72 12.95 -10.16 4.27
CA HIS A 72 11.57 -10.56 4.58
C HIS A 72 11.44 -11.72 5.59
N LEU A 73 12.32 -12.74 5.53
CA LEU A 73 12.32 -13.84 6.51
C LEU A 73 12.72 -13.37 7.90
N ARG A 74 13.70 -12.46 7.98
CA ARG A 74 14.18 -11.91 9.26
C ARG A 74 13.13 -10.99 9.88
N VAL A 75 12.47 -10.16 9.08
CA VAL A 75 11.33 -9.34 9.55
C VAL A 75 10.22 -10.22 10.11
N LYS A 76 9.85 -11.31 9.42
CA LYS A 76 8.86 -12.29 9.92
C LYS A 76 9.33 -12.95 11.22
N ALA A 77 10.61 -13.29 11.35
CA ALA A 77 11.17 -13.86 12.57
C ALA A 77 11.09 -12.88 13.76
N LEU A 78 11.44 -11.61 13.54
CA LEU A 78 11.33 -10.55 14.57
C LEU A 78 9.86 -10.30 14.96
N ALA A 79 8.94 -10.27 14.00
CA ALA A 79 7.52 -10.13 14.27
C ALA A 79 6.95 -11.34 15.03
N LYS A 80 7.39 -12.56 14.70
CA LYS A 80 7.04 -13.77 15.44
C LYS A 80 7.55 -13.71 16.89
N GLN A 81 8.80 -13.27 17.10
CA GLN A 81 9.36 -13.06 18.43
C GLN A 81 8.55 -12.05 19.26
N ALA A 82 7.97 -11.05 18.61
CA ALA A 82 7.10 -10.05 19.26
C ALA A 82 5.62 -10.47 19.34
N GLY A 83 5.23 -11.68 18.90
CA GLY A 83 3.83 -12.13 18.91
C GLY A 83 2.93 -11.45 17.86
N ARG A 84 3.52 -10.78 16.87
CA ARG A 84 2.82 -9.95 15.86
C ARG A 84 2.98 -10.45 14.42
N LEU A 85 3.32 -11.73 14.23
CA LEU A 85 3.49 -12.31 12.89
C LEU A 85 2.24 -12.15 12.00
N LYS A 86 1.04 -12.26 12.60
CA LYS A 86 -0.25 -12.09 11.90
C LYS A 86 -0.46 -10.69 11.31
N ASP A 87 0.27 -9.68 11.82
CA ASP A 87 0.17 -8.29 11.38
C ASP A 87 1.13 -8.02 10.19
N VAL A 88 2.00 -8.97 9.83
CA VAL A 88 3.01 -8.78 8.79
C VAL A 88 2.37 -8.94 7.41
N VAL A 89 2.42 -7.87 6.64
CA VAL A 89 1.95 -7.82 5.25
C VAL A 89 3.16 -7.64 4.33
N CYS A 90 3.38 -8.59 3.41
CA CYS A 90 4.48 -8.54 2.45
C CYS A 90 3.95 -8.30 1.03
N VAL A 91 4.40 -7.22 0.39
CA VAL A 91 4.12 -6.90 -1.01
C VAL A 91 5.20 -7.53 -1.89
N GLY A 92 4.83 -8.16 -3.00
CA GLY A 92 5.79 -8.70 -3.98
C GLY A 92 6.45 -10.03 -3.59
N SER A 93 6.09 -10.63 -2.45
CA SER A 93 6.48 -12.00 -2.12
C SER A 93 5.54 -13.00 -2.80
N SER A 94 6.08 -14.07 -3.37
CA SER A 94 5.31 -15.19 -3.95
C SER A 94 4.44 -15.94 -2.92
N ILE A 95 4.62 -15.69 -1.63
CA ILE A 95 3.99 -16.44 -0.52
C ILE A 95 3.04 -15.52 0.30
N GLY A 96 2.87 -14.25 -0.10
CA GLY A 96 2.00 -13.29 0.61
C GLY A 96 0.55 -13.32 0.13
N THR A 97 -0.38 -12.91 0.99
CA THR A 97 -1.75 -12.58 0.56
C THR A 97 -1.69 -11.42 -0.43
N PRO A 98 -2.40 -11.48 -1.58
CA PRO A 98 -2.47 -10.37 -2.51
C PRO A 98 -3.03 -9.12 -1.82
N ILE A 99 -2.39 -7.97 -2.05
CA ILE A 99 -2.81 -6.68 -1.48
C ILE A 99 -3.41 -5.85 -2.59
N ASN A 100 -4.61 -5.33 -2.34
CA ASN A 100 -5.25 -4.40 -3.25
C ASN A 100 -5.09 -2.96 -2.76
N PHE A 101 -4.12 -2.24 -3.30
CA PHE A 101 -3.78 -0.88 -2.89
C PHE A 101 -4.88 0.16 -3.15
N ILE A 102 -5.82 -0.13 -4.04
CA ILE A 102 -6.82 0.85 -4.48
C ILE A 102 -8.18 0.67 -3.81
N ILE A 103 -8.35 -0.36 -2.97
CA ILE A 103 -9.65 -0.71 -2.40
C ILE A 103 -10.27 0.42 -1.57
N ASP A 104 -9.44 1.15 -0.82
CA ASP A 104 -9.85 2.26 0.05
C ASP A 104 -9.35 3.63 -0.46
N MET A 105 -8.69 3.67 -1.62
CA MET A 105 -8.16 4.89 -2.20
C MET A 105 -9.32 5.79 -2.67
N LYS A 106 -9.23 7.12 -2.47
CA LYS A 106 -10.20 8.06 -3.05
C LYS A 106 -9.95 8.22 -4.55
N THR A 107 -11.00 8.50 -5.33
CA THR A 107 -10.85 8.78 -6.78
C THR A 107 -9.79 9.83 -7.05
N LYS A 108 -9.79 10.92 -6.27
CA LYS A 108 -8.81 12.00 -6.40
C LYS A 108 -7.37 11.49 -6.23
N ASP A 109 -7.13 10.71 -5.18
CA ASP A 109 -5.80 10.19 -4.86
C ASP A 109 -5.35 9.16 -5.93
N PHE A 110 -6.28 8.36 -6.45
CA PHE A 110 -6.04 7.44 -7.56
C PHE A 110 -5.64 8.19 -8.83
N LYS A 111 -6.43 9.18 -9.26
CA LYS A 111 -6.12 10.00 -10.44
C LYS A 111 -4.77 10.71 -10.27
N GLN A 112 -4.52 11.32 -9.11
CA GLN A 112 -3.26 11.98 -8.82
C GLN A 112 -2.05 11.03 -8.91
N SER A 113 -2.21 9.79 -8.42
CA SER A 113 -1.17 8.76 -8.50
C SER A 113 -0.86 8.35 -9.94
N LEU A 114 -1.89 8.22 -10.78
CA LEU A 114 -1.73 7.95 -12.21
C LEU A 114 -1.02 9.10 -12.93
N THR A 115 -1.51 10.33 -12.75
CA THR A 115 -0.92 11.51 -13.40
C THR A 115 0.53 11.71 -12.96
N ALA A 116 0.85 11.53 -11.67
CA ALA A 116 2.23 11.62 -11.18
C ALA A 116 3.17 10.60 -11.84
N SER A 117 2.66 9.39 -12.13
CA SER A 117 3.42 8.33 -12.80
C SER A 117 3.62 8.56 -14.29
N MET A 118 2.77 9.39 -14.91
CA MET A 118 2.75 9.66 -16.36
C MET A 118 3.31 11.04 -16.74
N LYS A 119 3.92 11.77 -15.79
CA LYS A 119 4.53 13.10 -16.04
C LYS A 119 5.80 12.97 -16.89
N GLU A 120 5.62 12.85 -18.19
CA GLU A 120 6.66 13.16 -19.18
C GLU A 120 6.51 14.61 -19.67
N ARG A 121 7.63 15.27 -20.00
CA ARG A 121 7.68 16.72 -20.28
C ARG A 121 6.78 17.17 -21.45
N ASP A 122 6.44 16.29 -22.39
CA ASP A 122 5.71 16.64 -23.63
C ASP A 122 4.43 15.81 -23.91
N ASN A 123 3.93 15.03 -22.93
CA ASN A 123 2.79 14.11 -23.14
C ASN A 123 1.55 14.43 -22.28
N SER A 124 1.27 15.72 -22.03
CA SER A 124 0.16 16.16 -21.15
C SER A 124 -1.21 15.67 -21.61
N PHE A 125 -1.46 15.63 -22.93
CA PHE A 125 -2.72 15.12 -23.47
C PHE A 125 -2.91 13.62 -23.19
N TRP A 126 -1.92 12.79 -23.55
CA TRP A 126 -2.02 11.33 -23.39
C TRP A 126 -2.06 10.90 -21.93
N SER A 127 -1.32 11.59 -21.06
CA SER A 127 -1.37 11.37 -19.62
C SER A 127 -2.74 11.73 -19.03
N GLU A 128 -3.33 12.87 -19.41
CA GLU A 128 -4.67 13.25 -18.96
C GLU A 128 -5.74 12.28 -19.49
N PHE A 129 -5.71 11.96 -20.79
CA PHE A 129 -6.64 11.02 -21.41
C PHE A 129 -6.57 9.62 -20.77
N GLY A 130 -5.36 9.06 -20.64
CA GLY A 130 -5.14 7.76 -20.01
C GLY A 130 -5.57 7.74 -18.54
N SER A 131 -5.25 8.81 -17.79
CA SER A 131 -5.66 8.93 -16.39
C SER A 131 -7.18 8.98 -16.24
N ASN A 132 -7.89 9.69 -17.13
CA ASN A 132 -9.35 9.77 -17.11
C ASN A 132 -10.00 8.42 -17.44
N ILE A 133 -9.50 7.70 -18.45
CA ILE A 133 -9.97 6.37 -18.79
C ILE A 133 -9.85 5.42 -17.60
N ALA A 134 -8.67 5.34 -16.99
CA ALA A 134 -8.43 4.49 -15.84
C ALA A 134 -9.27 4.90 -14.61
N THR A 135 -9.42 6.21 -14.39
CA THR A 135 -10.20 6.76 -13.28
C THR A 135 -11.68 6.41 -13.41
N ASN A 136 -12.29 6.59 -14.58
CA ASN A 136 -13.70 6.26 -14.81
C ASN A 136 -13.97 4.77 -14.54
N ARG A 137 -13.07 3.89 -14.97
CA ARG A 137 -13.18 2.44 -14.71
C ARG A 137 -13.07 2.13 -13.23
N PHE A 138 -12.11 2.76 -12.55
CA PHE A 138 -11.96 2.64 -11.10
C PHE A 138 -13.25 3.04 -10.37
N GLU A 139 -13.87 4.16 -10.74
CA GLU A 139 -15.12 4.62 -10.13
C GLU A 139 -16.27 3.64 -10.33
N VAL A 140 -16.46 3.14 -11.55
CA VAL A 140 -17.52 2.16 -11.84
C VAL A 140 -17.30 0.87 -11.05
N LEU A 141 -16.09 0.30 -11.09
CA LEU A 141 -15.77 -0.94 -10.36
C LEU A 141 -15.94 -0.76 -8.84
N ARG A 142 -15.51 0.39 -8.31
CA ARG A 142 -15.69 0.73 -6.89
C ARG A 142 -17.16 0.87 -6.53
N ALA A 143 -17.97 1.55 -7.35
CA ALA A 143 -19.39 1.72 -7.11
C ALA A 143 -20.11 0.37 -7.07
N ILE A 144 -19.82 -0.53 -8.01
CA ILE A 144 -20.37 -1.90 -8.04
C ILE A 144 -19.97 -2.67 -6.78
N SER A 145 -18.69 -2.61 -6.38
CA SER A 145 -18.20 -3.29 -5.17
C SER A 145 -18.85 -2.75 -3.89
N LEU A 146 -18.98 -1.43 -3.76
CA LEU A 146 -19.65 -0.80 -2.63
C LEU A 146 -21.13 -1.17 -2.58
N TYR A 147 -21.80 -1.15 -3.72
CA TYR A 147 -23.20 -1.52 -3.83
C TYR A 147 -23.44 -2.99 -3.44
N HIS A 148 -22.57 -3.92 -3.87
CA HIS A 148 -22.58 -5.31 -3.42
C HIS A 148 -22.48 -5.41 -1.89
N LYS A 149 -21.51 -4.72 -1.27
CA LYS A 149 -21.34 -4.71 0.20
C LYS A 149 -22.60 -4.19 0.92
N ILE A 150 -23.24 -3.16 0.39
CA ILE A 150 -24.47 -2.60 0.96
C ILE A 150 -25.62 -3.61 0.89
N ILE A 151 -25.78 -4.31 -0.24
CA ILE A 151 -26.82 -5.34 -0.39
C ILE A 151 -26.56 -6.51 0.55
N GLU A 152 -25.33 -7.01 0.59
CA GLU A 152 -24.91 -8.12 1.44
C GLU A 152 -25.17 -7.82 2.92
N TYR A 153 -24.95 -6.58 3.36
CA TYR A 153 -25.26 -6.16 4.73
C TYR A 153 -26.76 -5.99 5.00
N LYS A 154 -27.56 -5.61 4.00
CA LYS A 154 -28.97 -5.25 4.17
C LYS A 154 -29.98 -6.40 4.02
N ASP A 155 -29.53 -7.59 3.62
CA ASP A 155 -30.10 -8.96 3.66
C ASP A 155 -31.64 -9.25 3.67
N ARG A 156 -32.54 -8.27 3.62
CA ARG A 156 -33.98 -8.50 3.88
C ARG A 156 -34.97 -7.95 2.84
N TYR A 157 -34.53 -7.17 1.85
CA TYR A 157 -35.47 -6.49 0.93
C TYR A 157 -35.04 -6.40 -0.54
N LEU A 158 -34.01 -7.13 -0.95
CA LEU A 158 -33.53 -7.11 -2.35
C LEU A 158 -33.80 -8.44 -3.04
N ASP A 159 -34.24 -8.36 -4.29
CA ASP A 159 -34.44 -9.49 -5.18
C ASP A 159 -33.18 -10.37 -5.20
N PHE A 160 -33.33 -11.63 -4.77
CA PHE A 160 -32.25 -12.61 -4.74
C PHE A 160 -31.57 -12.78 -6.11
N ASN A 161 -32.34 -12.74 -7.21
CA ASN A 161 -31.78 -12.84 -8.56
C ASN A 161 -30.89 -11.65 -8.90
N PHE A 162 -31.28 -10.45 -8.48
CA PHE A 162 -30.49 -9.23 -8.67
C PHE A 162 -29.21 -9.27 -7.82
N TYR A 163 -29.29 -9.73 -6.57
CA TYR A 163 -28.10 -9.93 -5.73
C TYR A 163 -27.11 -10.91 -6.37
N ILE A 164 -27.57 -12.07 -6.86
CA ILE A 164 -26.72 -13.06 -7.51
C ILE A 164 -26.04 -12.48 -8.76
N LYS A 165 -26.75 -11.69 -9.56
CA LYS A 165 -26.16 -11.02 -10.74
C LYS A 165 -25.06 -10.03 -10.35
N ILE A 166 -25.27 -9.20 -9.32
CA ILE A 166 -24.23 -8.27 -8.83
C ILE A 166 -23.04 -9.01 -8.24
N LYS A 167 -23.29 -10.05 -7.44
CA LYS A 167 -22.24 -10.89 -6.86
C LYS A 167 -21.38 -11.54 -7.94
N SER A 168 -22.02 -12.03 -9.02
CA SER A 168 -21.32 -12.55 -10.19
C SER A 168 -20.47 -11.47 -10.86
N LEU A 169 -21.01 -10.26 -11.05
CA LEU A 169 -20.28 -9.14 -11.66
C LEU A 169 -19.05 -8.74 -10.83
N VAL A 170 -19.17 -8.61 -9.51
CA VAL A 170 -18.05 -8.27 -8.61
C VAL A 170 -16.97 -9.35 -8.59
N ARG A 171 -17.35 -10.62 -8.70
CA ARG A 171 -16.39 -11.74 -8.80
C ARG A 171 -15.66 -11.76 -10.12
N ALA A 172 -16.36 -11.42 -11.21
CA ALA A 172 -15.74 -11.38 -12.54
C ALA A 172 -14.84 -10.15 -12.71
N TYR A 173 -15.21 -9.01 -12.11
CA TYR A 173 -14.53 -7.73 -12.27
C TYR A 173 -14.23 -7.11 -10.90
N HIS A 174 -13.19 -7.65 -10.26
CA HIS A 174 -12.72 -7.12 -8.98
C HIS A 174 -12.19 -5.68 -9.16
N ALA A 175 -12.48 -4.81 -8.19
CA ALA A 175 -11.97 -3.43 -8.19
C ALA A 175 -10.48 -3.38 -7.84
N ASN A 176 -9.61 -3.78 -8.77
CA ASN A 176 -8.16 -3.82 -8.62
C ASN A 176 -7.46 -3.33 -9.91
N PHE A 177 -6.14 -3.13 -9.84
CA PHE A 177 -5.36 -2.67 -11.00
C PHE A 177 -5.43 -3.62 -12.20
N ALA A 178 -5.38 -4.94 -11.97
CA ALA A 178 -5.38 -5.92 -13.06
C ALA A 178 -6.64 -5.81 -13.91
N THR A 179 -7.82 -5.71 -13.28
CA THR A 179 -9.09 -5.51 -13.98
C THR A 179 -9.15 -4.16 -14.68
N ILE A 180 -8.65 -3.08 -14.07
CA ILE A 180 -8.61 -1.76 -14.72
C ILE A 180 -7.75 -1.82 -15.99
N VAL A 181 -6.57 -2.43 -15.93
CA VAL A 181 -5.65 -2.59 -17.06
C VAL A 181 -6.28 -3.46 -18.14
N ASP A 182 -6.84 -4.60 -17.76
CA ASP A 182 -7.47 -5.55 -18.68
C ASP A 182 -8.60 -4.91 -19.48
N LEU A 183 -9.48 -4.19 -18.80
CA LEU A 183 -10.54 -3.45 -19.47
C LEU A 183 -9.96 -2.32 -20.35
N SER A 184 -8.82 -1.72 -19.96
CA SER A 184 -8.24 -0.54 -20.63
C SER A 184 -7.51 -0.86 -21.93
N GLN A 185 -7.00 -2.07 -22.06
CA GLN A 185 -6.19 -2.49 -23.21
C GLN A 185 -7.02 -3.07 -24.34
N ASP A 186 -8.27 -3.49 -24.08
CA ASP A 186 -9.09 -4.22 -25.04
C ASP A 186 -10.54 -3.72 -25.05
N ILE A 187 -10.96 -3.20 -26.20
CA ILE A 187 -12.31 -2.67 -26.40
C ILE A 187 -13.39 -3.75 -26.33
N GLU A 188 -13.09 -4.99 -26.75
CA GLU A 188 -14.03 -6.10 -26.69
C GLU A 188 -14.25 -6.53 -25.24
N LYS A 189 -13.20 -6.58 -24.42
CA LYS A 189 -13.35 -6.83 -22.98
C LYS A 189 -14.18 -5.76 -22.30
N MET A 190 -13.99 -4.49 -22.68
CA MET A 190 -14.83 -3.40 -22.19
C MET A 190 -16.29 -3.55 -22.64
N ARG A 191 -16.53 -3.94 -23.90
CA ARG A 191 -17.89 -4.18 -24.42
C ARG A 191 -18.60 -5.29 -23.64
N VAL A 192 -17.94 -6.43 -23.46
CA VAL A 192 -18.46 -7.56 -22.66
C VAL A 192 -18.76 -7.14 -21.21
N PHE A 193 -17.89 -6.33 -20.61
CA PHE A 193 -18.13 -5.78 -19.28
C PHE A 193 -19.38 -4.88 -19.25
N MET A 194 -19.52 -3.98 -20.23
CA MET A 194 -20.67 -3.07 -20.34
C MET A 194 -21.98 -3.82 -20.56
N ASP A 195 -21.98 -4.89 -21.35
CA ASP A 195 -23.18 -5.70 -21.59
C ASP A 195 -23.62 -6.41 -20.31
N LYS A 196 -22.70 -7.02 -19.56
CA LYS A 196 -22.98 -7.61 -18.24
C LYS A 196 -23.47 -6.57 -17.23
N LEU A 197 -22.90 -5.37 -17.25
CA LEU A 197 -23.34 -4.27 -16.39
C LEU A 197 -24.77 -3.83 -16.72
N LYS A 198 -25.10 -3.72 -18.01
CA LYS A 198 -26.46 -3.41 -18.47
C LYS A 198 -27.46 -4.48 -18.05
N GLU A 199 -27.13 -5.76 -18.18
CA GLU A 199 -28.00 -6.86 -17.74
C GLU A 199 -28.36 -6.75 -16.24
N VAL A 200 -27.40 -6.33 -15.43
CA VAL A 200 -27.61 -6.08 -13.99
C VAL A 200 -28.52 -4.87 -13.79
N ILE A 201 -28.25 -3.74 -14.45
CA ILE A 201 -29.01 -2.50 -14.30
C ILE A 201 -30.46 -2.69 -14.77
N TYR A 202 -30.68 -3.30 -15.93
CA TYR A 202 -32.02 -3.52 -16.49
C TYR A 202 -32.83 -4.55 -15.72
N ALA A 203 -32.18 -5.53 -15.06
CA ALA A 203 -32.86 -6.44 -14.14
C ALA A 203 -33.52 -5.70 -12.95
N LYS A 204 -33.06 -4.48 -12.62
CA LYS A 204 -33.70 -3.62 -11.62
C LYS A 204 -34.81 -2.74 -12.20
N ALA A 205 -34.68 -2.30 -13.46
CA ALA A 205 -35.59 -1.33 -14.10
C ALA A 205 -36.88 -1.94 -14.68
N THR A 206 -36.95 -3.27 -14.78
CA THR A 206 -38.13 -4.00 -15.31
C THR A 206 -39.15 -4.35 -14.22
N ARG A 207 -39.11 -3.62 -13.10
CA ARG A 207 -40.05 -3.66 -11.99
C ARG A 207 -40.26 -2.24 -11.47
#